data_AF-A0A414BII6-F1
#
_entry.id   AF-A0A414BII6-F1
#
_cell.length_a   1.000
_cell.length_b   1.000
_cell.length_c   1.000
_cell.angle_alpha   90.00
_cell.angle_beta   90.00
_cell.angle_gamma   90.00
#
_symmetry.space_group_name_H-M   'P 1'
#
loop_
_entity.id
_entity.type
_entity.pdbx_description
1 polymer ?
#
loop_
_entity_poly.entity_id
_entity_poly.type
_entity_poly.pdbx_seq_one_letter_code
_entity_poly.pdbx_strand_id
1 'polypeptide(L)'
;MLSFNLSISQMLFALFYSQGATYVLLGNYLDYSSDFANSTRYSILFSLCTTFLWFFNPLYRKGQSEELVQHTLSLDDQLMYAVNPELYLSGVGYGSSYIAELYQLGGVLALIIGSYLIGRIIKWYERNYNKSYTYVYFSWFIIPHLIWTSRGSYFPSPFLIMIGVLFYVTLRAVVVTWNKRKLKDAFFNKLIIF
;
A
#
# COMPACT_ATOMS: atom_id res chain seq x y z
N MET A 1 7.46 -23.62 -16.60
CA MET A 1 7.44 -22.38 -17.41
C MET A 1 6.10 -22.35 -18.14
N LEU A 2 5.14 -21.56 -17.67
CA LEU A 2 3.90 -21.31 -18.40
C LEU A 2 4.18 -20.18 -19.41
N SER A 3 4.30 -20.52 -20.69
CA SER A 3 4.39 -19.53 -21.76
C SER A 3 3.01 -18.89 -21.95
N PHE A 4 2.86 -17.65 -21.49
CA PHE A 4 1.70 -16.82 -21.83
C PHE A 4 1.74 -16.44 -23.31
N ASN A 5 1.21 -17.31 -24.18
CA ASN A 5 0.91 -16.99 -25.59
C ASN A 5 -0.45 -16.27 -25.68
N LEU A 6 -0.56 -15.10 -25.06
CA LEU A 6 -1.71 -14.22 -25.26
C LEU A 6 -1.45 -13.34 -26.48
N SER A 7 -2.40 -13.27 -27.40
CA SER A 7 -2.37 -12.27 -28.46
C SER A 7 -2.42 -10.86 -27.86
N ILE A 8 -1.84 -9.87 -28.55
CA ILE A 8 -1.84 -8.47 -28.10
C ILE A 8 -3.25 -7.97 -27.79
N SER A 9 -4.25 -8.38 -28.59
CA SER A 9 -5.66 -8.05 -28.36
C SER A 9 -6.18 -8.60 -27.02
N GLN A 10 -5.86 -9.85 -26.69
CA GLN A 10 -6.23 -10.45 -25.41
C GLN A 10 -5.50 -9.80 -24.23
N MET A 11 -4.24 -9.40 -24.41
CA MET A 11 -3.49 -8.65 -23.39
C MET A 11 -4.12 -7.27 -23.13
N LEU A 12 -4.51 -6.55 -24.18
CA LEU A 12 -5.20 -5.27 -24.07
C LEU A 12 -6.58 -5.43 -23.41
N PHE A 13 -7.37 -6.42 -23.84
CA PHE A 13 -8.66 -6.71 -23.22
C PHE A 13 -8.51 -7.06 -21.74
N ALA A 14 -7.55 -7.91 -21.38
CA ALA A 14 -7.26 -8.26 -19.99
C ALA A 14 -6.78 -7.04 -19.17
N LEU A 15 -6.05 -6.10 -19.77
CA LEU A 15 -5.65 -4.84 -19.14
C LEU A 15 -6.87 -3.96 -18.82
N PHE A 16 -7.73 -3.71 -19.81
CA PHE A 16 -8.92 -2.88 -19.59
C PHE A 16 -9.94 -3.54 -18.66
N TYR A 17 -10.11 -4.87 -18.76
CA TYR A 17 -10.99 -5.63 -17.88
C TYR A 17 -10.47 -5.66 -16.43
N SER A 18 -9.17 -5.94 -16.23
CA SER A 18 -8.60 -6.03 -14.88
C SER A 18 -8.52 -4.68 -14.15
N GLN A 19 -8.43 -3.58 -14.89
CA GLN A 19 -8.47 -2.22 -14.34
C GLN A 19 -9.88 -1.61 -14.30
N GLY A 20 -10.90 -2.34 -14.78
CA GLY A 20 -12.30 -1.90 -14.78
C GLY A 20 -12.80 -1.51 -13.39
N ALA A 21 -12.41 -2.25 -12.35
CA ALA A 21 -12.80 -1.96 -10.97
C ALA A 21 -12.35 -0.55 -10.51
N THR A 22 -11.15 -0.10 -10.92
CA THR A 22 -10.63 1.24 -10.59
C THR A 22 -11.43 2.34 -11.30
N TYR A 23 -11.84 2.12 -12.55
CA TYR A 23 -12.66 3.08 -13.29
C TYR A 23 -14.09 3.16 -12.75
N VAL A 24 -14.67 2.01 -12.38
CA VAL A 24 -16.01 1.97 -11.76
C VAL A 24 -15.98 2.68 -10.41
N LEU A 25 -14.91 2.54 -9.62
CA LEU A 25 -14.76 3.26 -8.35
C LEU A 25 -14.74 4.78 -8.56
N LEU A 26 -13.97 5.29 -9.52
CA LEU A 26 -13.96 6.72 -9.83
C LEU A 26 -15.31 7.20 -10.38
N GLY A 27 -15.98 6.40 -11.22
CA GLY A 27 -17.33 6.71 -11.72
C GLY A 27 -18.34 6.83 -10.60
N ASN A 28 -18.41 5.82 -9.72
CA ASN A 28 -19.29 5.85 -8.56
C ASN A 28 -18.93 6.98 -7.59
N TYR A 29 -17.64 7.32 -7.44
CA TYR A 29 -17.27 8.52 -6.68
C TYR A 29 -17.89 9.78 -7.30
N LEU A 30 -17.82 9.96 -8.62
CA LEU A 30 -18.42 11.12 -9.27
C LEU A 30 -19.94 11.17 -9.09
N ASP A 31 -20.61 10.01 -9.15
CA ASP A 31 -22.06 9.91 -9.06
C ASP A 31 -22.58 10.08 -7.61
N TYR A 32 -21.88 9.54 -6.61
CA TYR A 32 -22.36 9.43 -5.23
C TYR A 32 -21.60 10.30 -4.21
N SER A 33 -20.59 11.07 -4.63
CA SER A 33 -19.79 11.90 -3.69
C SER A 33 -20.60 12.95 -2.94
N SER A 34 -21.76 13.38 -3.45
CA SER A 34 -22.69 14.27 -2.74
C SER A 34 -23.32 13.63 -1.51
N ASP A 35 -23.42 12.31 -1.50
CA ASP A 35 -24.18 11.53 -0.51
C ASP A 35 -23.25 10.95 0.57
N PHE A 36 -21.98 11.33 0.56
CA PHE A 36 -20.99 10.86 1.52
C PHE A 36 -21.32 11.37 2.93
N ALA A 37 -21.29 10.46 3.91
CA ALA A 37 -21.52 10.79 5.31
C ALA A 37 -20.43 11.73 5.87
N ASN A 38 -19.20 11.64 5.35
CA ASN A 38 -18.10 12.54 5.66
C ASN A 38 -17.56 13.20 4.39
N SER A 39 -17.69 14.53 4.29
CA SER A 39 -17.27 15.34 3.13
C SER A 39 -15.75 15.61 3.08
N THR A 40 -14.93 14.81 3.75
CA THR A 40 -13.47 14.98 3.75
C THR A 40 -12.88 14.78 2.35
N ARG A 41 -11.80 15.49 2.06
CA ARG A 41 -11.01 15.33 0.83
C ARG A 41 -9.69 14.60 1.05
N TYR A 42 -9.43 14.20 2.29
CA TYR A 42 -8.12 13.70 2.72
C TYR A 42 -8.07 12.17 2.85
N SER A 43 -8.91 11.46 2.10
CA SER A 43 -8.96 10.00 2.13
C SER A 43 -7.65 9.32 1.73
N ILE A 44 -6.83 10.00 0.92
CA ILE A 44 -5.45 9.60 0.60
C ILE A 44 -4.57 9.34 1.84
N LEU A 45 -4.88 9.99 2.98
CA LEU A 45 -4.12 9.83 4.22
C LEU A 45 -4.59 8.64 5.05
N PHE A 46 -5.71 7.99 4.69
CA PHE A 46 -6.28 6.91 5.48
C PHE A 46 -5.30 5.75 5.66
N SER A 47 -4.55 5.37 4.62
CA SER A 47 -3.58 4.28 4.74
C SER A 47 -2.42 4.58 5.69
N LEU A 48 -2.14 5.86 5.97
CA LEU A 48 -1.12 6.27 6.93
C LEU A 48 -1.55 6.06 8.38
N CYS A 49 -2.86 6.20 8.67
CA CYS A 49 -3.39 6.13 10.02
C CYS A 49 -4.24 4.89 10.30
N THR A 50 -4.72 4.18 9.28
CA THR A 50 -5.69 3.06 9.42
C THR A 50 -5.26 2.03 10.46
N THR A 51 -4.00 1.58 10.41
CA THR A 51 -3.49 0.59 11.36
C THR A 51 -3.45 1.15 12.79
N PHE A 52 -3.06 2.41 12.96
CA PHE A 52 -3.07 3.07 14.26
C PHE A 52 -4.51 3.22 14.79
N LEU A 53 -5.43 3.64 13.93
CA LEU A 53 -6.86 3.77 14.27
C LEU A 53 -7.45 2.43 14.69
N TRP A 54 -7.12 1.33 14.00
CA TRP A 54 -7.57 0.00 14.40
C TRP A 54 -7.06 -0.42 15.79
N PHE A 55 -5.78 -0.14 16.12
CA PHE A 55 -5.23 -0.48 17.44
C PHE A 55 -5.74 0.41 18.58
N PHE A 56 -5.97 1.70 18.35
CA PHE A 56 -6.24 2.64 19.44
C PHE A 56 -7.68 3.17 19.49
N ASN A 57 -8.46 3.01 18.43
CA ASN A 57 -9.84 3.47 18.36
C ASN A 57 -10.81 2.27 18.34
N PRO A 58 -11.64 2.08 19.39
CA PRO A 58 -12.63 1.01 19.44
C PRO A 58 -13.61 1.00 18.28
N LEU A 59 -13.93 2.17 17.69
CA LEU A 59 -14.85 2.30 16.57
C LEU A 59 -14.36 1.51 15.34
N TYR A 60 -13.07 1.63 15.03
CA TYR A 60 -12.45 0.93 13.90
C TYR A 60 -12.32 -0.58 14.13
N ARG A 61 -12.40 -1.04 15.39
CA ARG A 61 -12.39 -2.48 15.71
C ARG A 61 -13.76 -3.13 15.61
N LYS A 62 -14.83 -2.36 15.85
CA LYS A 62 -16.22 -2.85 15.70
C LYS A 62 -16.53 -3.23 14.25
N GLY A 63 -15.78 -2.65 13.30
CA GLY A 63 -15.98 -2.87 11.87
C GLY A 63 -16.95 -1.88 11.26
N GLN A 64 -17.46 -2.22 10.08
CA GLN A 64 -18.33 -1.36 9.30
C GLN A 64 -19.65 -1.09 10.04
N SER A 65 -19.94 0.19 10.25
CA SER A 65 -21.10 0.67 11.00
C SER A 65 -21.45 2.10 10.57
N GLU A 66 -22.68 2.52 10.82
CA GLU A 66 -23.15 3.89 10.54
C GLU A 66 -22.31 4.94 11.32
N GLU A 67 -21.89 4.61 12.54
CA GLU A 67 -21.02 5.49 13.33
C GLU A 67 -19.61 5.59 12.70
N LEU A 68 -19.05 4.47 12.20
CA LEU A 68 -17.73 4.48 11.56
C LEU A 68 -17.73 5.32 10.29
N VAL A 69 -18.77 5.24 9.44
CA VAL A 69 -18.78 5.98 8.17
C VAL A 69 -18.82 7.50 8.40
N GLN A 70 -19.38 7.98 9.50
CA GLN A 70 -19.36 9.41 9.80
C GLN A 70 -17.98 9.94 10.21
N HIS A 71 -17.08 9.06 10.67
CA HIS A 71 -15.77 9.44 11.23
C HIS A 71 -14.57 8.93 10.44
N THR A 72 -14.77 7.98 9.53
CA THR A 72 -13.70 7.38 8.74
C THR A 72 -13.19 8.33 7.66
N LEU A 73 -11.89 8.24 7.37
CA LEU A 73 -11.27 8.85 6.19
C LEU A 73 -11.29 7.89 4.99
N SER A 74 -11.67 6.63 5.20
CA SER A 74 -11.68 5.60 4.16
C SER A 74 -12.65 5.95 3.04
N LEU A 75 -12.13 6.17 1.82
CA LEU A 75 -12.96 6.38 0.64
C LEU A 75 -13.82 5.16 0.32
N ASP A 76 -13.29 3.97 0.62
CA ASP A 76 -13.98 2.69 0.48
C ASP A 76 -15.27 2.66 1.30
N ASP A 77 -15.18 2.97 2.60
CA ASP A 77 -16.33 2.96 3.51
C ASP A 77 -17.36 4.03 3.11
N GLN A 78 -16.91 5.24 2.73
CA GLN A 78 -17.82 6.31 2.27
C GLN A 78 -18.59 5.89 1.03
N LEU A 79 -17.89 5.35 0.04
CA LEU A 79 -18.46 5.02 -1.24
C LEU A 79 -19.41 3.82 -1.14
N MET A 80 -19.01 2.78 -0.40
CA MET A 80 -19.86 1.62 -0.21
C MET A 80 -21.15 1.98 0.51
N TYR A 81 -21.08 2.81 1.55
CA TYR A 81 -22.27 3.26 2.26
C TYR A 81 -23.18 4.13 1.37
N ALA A 82 -22.61 5.03 0.56
CA ALA A 82 -23.40 5.86 -0.35
C ALA A 82 -24.07 5.04 -1.46
N VAL A 83 -23.40 4.01 -1.99
CA VAL A 83 -23.93 3.14 -3.05
C VAL A 83 -24.95 2.14 -2.50
N ASN A 84 -24.63 1.47 -1.40
CA ASN A 84 -25.50 0.47 -0.78
C ASN A 84 -25.21 0.34 0.73
N PRO A 85 -25.98 1.06 1.58
CA PRO A 85 -25.83 1.00 3.03
C PRO A 85 -25.96 -0.40 3.61
N GLU A 86 -26.91 -1.21 3.12
CA GLU A 86 -27.17 -2.56 3.65
C GLU A 86 -25.96 -3.47 3.47
N LEU A 87 -25.32 -3.44 2.31
CA LEU A 87 -24.13 -4.23 2.04
C LEU A 87 -22.92 -3.74 2.86
N TYR A 88 -22.74 -2.43 3.01
CA TYR A 88 -21.71 -1.89 3.90
C TYR A 88 -21.90 -2.38 5.35
N LEU A 89 -23.12 -2.30 5.89
CA LEU A 89 -23.41 -2.78 7.25
C LEU A 89 -23.25 -4.31 7.39
N SER A 90 -23.29 -5.06 6.29
CA SER A 90 -23.03 -6.50 6.27
C SER A 90 -21.53 -6.87 6.24
N GLY A 91 -20.62 -5.89 6.18
CA GLY A 91 -19.18 -6.15 6.14
C GLY A 91 -18.56 -6.13 4.74
N VAL A 92 -19.29 -5.67 3.72
CA VAL A 92 -18.77 -5.58 2.34
C VAL A 92 -18.05 -4.25 2.15
N GLY A 93 -16.83 -4.31 1.60
CA GLY A 93 -16.09 -3.15 1.11
C GLY A 93 -16.14 -3.07 -0.41
N TYR A 94 -16.05 -1.85 -0.92
CA TYR A 94 -15.90 -1.51 -2.33
C TYR A 94 -14.45 -1.69 -2.82
N GLY A 95 -13.48 -1.39 -1.96
CA GLY A 95 -12.05 -1.27 -2.25
C GLY A 95 -11.58 0.19 -2.38
N SER A 96 -10.26 0.39 -2.41
CA SER A 96 -9.64 1.71 -2.62
C SER A 96 -8.96 1.80 -4.00
N SER A 97 -8.76 3.03 -4.47
CA SER A 97 -7.88 3.30 -5.60
C SER A 97 -7.15 4.63 -5.41
N TYR A 98 -5.82 4.61 -5.61
CA TYR A 98 -5.01 5.82 -5.59
C TYR A 98 -5.50 6.88 -6.59
N ILE A 99 -6.10 6.47 -7.72
CA ILE A 99 -6.64 7.38 -8.74
C ILE A 99 -7.78 8.18 -8.14
N ALA A 100 -8.73 7.51 -7.49
CA ALA A 100 -9.87 8.18 -6.87
C ALA A 100 -9.46 8.97 -5.63
N GLU A 101 -8.54 8.46 -4.80
CA GLU A 101 -8.00 9.19 -3.64
C GLU A 101 -7.30 10.51 -4.07
N LEU A 102 -6.50 10.48 -5.14
CA LEU A 102 -5.88 11.70 -5.69
C LEU A 102 -6.90 12.63 -6.33
N TYR A 103 -7.88 12.08 -7.05
CA TYR A 103 -8.93 12.87 -7.68
C TYR A 103 -9.81 13.59 -6.64
N GLN A 104 -10.15 12.92 -5.54
CA GLN A 104 -10.88 13.52 -4.42
C GLN A 104 -10.07 14.64 -3.75
N LEU A 105 -8.75 14.49 -3.67
CA LEU A 105 -7.86 15.48 -3.06
C LEU A 105 -7.83 16.81 -3.83
N GLY A 106 -7.72 16.77 -5.16
CA GLY A 106 -7.52 17.98 -5.97
C GLY A 106 -7.83 17.82 -7.45
N GLY A 107 -8.74 16.90 -7.79
CA GLY A 107 -9.17 16.61 -9.15
C GLY A 107 -8.05 16.11 -10.05
N VAL A 108 -8.18 16.44 -11.34
CA VAL A 108 -7.25 16.02 -12.39
C VAL A 108 -5.82 16.52 -12.13
N LEU A 109 -5.65 17.71 -11.55
CA LEU A 109 -4.31 18.25 -11.24
C LEU A 109 -3.58 17.41 -10.19
N ALA A 110 -4.25 17.07 -9.09
CA ALA A 110 -3.67 16.20 -8.07
C ALA A 110 -3.36 14.80 -8.61
N LEU A 111 -4.23 14.25 -9.48
CA LEU A 111 -3.99 12.98 -10.16
C LEU A 111 -2.70 13.01 -11.01
N ILE A 112 -2.52 14.04 -11.84
CA ILE A 112 -1.34 14.19 -12.71
C ILE A 112 -0.09 14.32 -11.86
N ILE A 113 -0.10 15.19 -10.86
CA ILE A 113 1.06 15.42 -9.98
C ILE A 113 1.39 14.15 -9.19
N GLY A 114 0.41 13.52 -8.56
CA GLY A 114 0.61 12.29 -7.78
C GLY A 114 1.12 11.13 -8.63
N SER A 115 0.56 10.93 -9.83
CA SER A 115 1.04 9.89 -10.75
C SER A 115 2.46 10.17 -11.23
N TYR A 116 2.81 11.44 -11.50
CA TYR A 116 4.17 11.84 -11.82
C TYR A 116 5.14 11.55 -10.66
N LEU A 117 4.74 11.81 -9.41
CA LEU A 117 5.54 11.51 -8.22
C LEU A 117 5.79 10.01 -8.06
N ILE A 118 4.77 9.16 -8.26
CA ILE A 118 4.96 7.70 -8.28
C ILE A 118 6.00 7.29 -9.33
N GLY A 119 5.89 7.82 -10.56
CA GLY A 119 6.86 7.55 -11.63
C GLY A 119 8.29 7.98 -11.28
N ARG A 120 8.44 9.11 -10.58
CA ARG A 120 9.74 9.58 -10.06
C ARG A 120 10.29 8.64 -8.99
N ILE A 121 9.44 8.13 -8.09
CA ILE A 121 9.83 7.15 -7.05
C ILE A 121 10.30 5.85 -7.70
N ILE A 122 9.55 5.33 -8.67
CA ILE A 122 9.94 4.11 -9.42
C ILE A 122 11.31 4.29 -10.08
N LYS A 123 11.50 5.37 -10.84
CA LYS A 123 12.77 5.67 -11.53
C LYS A 123 13.93 5.85 -10.55
N TRP A 124 13.68 6.51 -9.41
CA TRP A 124 14.69 6.64 -8.38
C TRP A 124 15.05 5.28 -7.78
N TYR A 125 14.06 4.43 -7.51
CA TYR A 125 14.29 3.11 -6.92
C TYR A 125 15.08 2.19 -7.85
N GLU A 126 14.70 2.13 -9.13
CA GLU A 126 15.38 1.37 -10.18
C GLU A 126 16.87 1.75 -10.30
N ARG A 127 17.22 3.02 -10.10
CA ARG A 127 18.62 3.48 -10.17
C ARG A 127 19.44 3.17 -8.92
N ASN A 128 18.80 2.89 -7.79
CA ASN A 128 19.47 2.80 -6.50
C ASN A 128 19.38 1.41 -5.84
N TYR A 129 18.48 0.52 -6.28
CA TYR A 129 18.24 -0.75 -5.59
C TYR A 129 19.49 -1.63 -5.43
N ASN A 130 20.40 -1.64 -6.41
CA ASN A 130 21.64 -2.42 -6.37
C ASN A 130 22.79 -1.76 -5.59
N LYS A 131 22.62 -0.53 -5.07
CA LYS A 131 23.71 0.19 -4.40
C LYS A 131 23.97 -0.30 -2.97
N SER A 132 23.01 -0.98 -2.35
CA SER A 132 23.12 -1.45 -0.98
C SER A 132 22.16 -2.60 -0.70
N TYR A 133 22.58 -3.57 0.11
CA TYR A 133 21.71 -4.61 0.66
C TYR A 133 20.47 -4.05 1.38
N THR A 134 20.56 -2.83 1.93
CA THR A 134 19.41 -2.13 2.52
C THR A 134 18.31 -1.91 1.49
N TYR A 135 18.66 -1.41 0.30
CA TYR A 135 17.67 -1.15 -0.75
C TYR A 135 17.09 -2.45 -1.29
N VAL A 136 17.91 -3.48 -1.50
CA VAL A 136 17.43 -4.81 -1.89
C VAL A 136 16.42 -5.36 -0.88
N TYR A 137 16.67 -5.20 0.42
CA TYR A 137 15.74 -5.62 1.46
C TYR A 137 14.40 -4.87 1.38
N PHE A 138 14.43 -3.54 1.29
CA PHE A 138 13.19 -2.76 1.20
C PHE A 138 12.42 -2.99 -0.12
N SER A 139 13.05 -3.59 -1.13
CA SER A 139 12.40 -3.88 -2.41
C SER A 139 11.23 -4.84 -2.23
N TRP A 140 11.35 -5.74 -1.25
CA TRP A 140 10.28 -6.68 -0.86
C TRP A 140 9.01 -6.00 -0.35
N PHE A 141 9.08 -4.75 0.10
CA PHE A 141 7.92 -3.98 0.56
C PHE A 141 7.46 -2.97 -0.50
N ILE A 142 8.41 -2.25 -1.10
CA ILE A 142 8.13 -1.15 -2.02
C ILE A 142 7.59 -1.67 -3.35
N ILE A 143 8.20 -2.70 -3.95
CA ILE A 143 7.79 -3.19 -5.26
C ILE A 143 6.36 -3.76 -5.23
N PRO A 144 5.99 -4.65 -4.30
CA PRO A 144 4.62 -5.14 -4.23
C PRO A 144 3.61 -4.02 -4.01
N HIS A 145 3.93 -3.05 -3.13
CA HIS A 145 3.03 -1.91 -2.92
C HIS A 145 2.80 -1.12 -4.21
N LEU A 146 3.86 -0.75 -4.93
CA LEU A 146 3.76 0.01 -6.19
C LEU A 146 2.96 -0.73 -7.27
N ILE A 147 3.09 -2.05 -7.35
CA ILE A 147 2.31 -2.88 -8.30
C ILE A 147 0.83 -2.90 -7.91
N TRP A 148 0.53 -2.96 -6.60
CA TRP A 148 -0.84 -3.02 -6.09
C TRP A 148 -1.52 -1.66 -5.96
N THR A 149 -0.78 -0.54 -5.97
CA THR A 149 -1.30 0.82 -5.83
C THR A 149 -2.43 1.13 -6.82
N SER A 150 -2.47 0.54 -8.02
CA SER A 150 -3.58 0.72 -8.98
C SER A 150 -4.97 0.37 -8.41
N ARG A 151 -5.03 -0.62 -7.50
CA ARG A 151 -6.22 -1.08 -6.77
C ARG A 151 -6.11 -0.90 -5.25
N GLY A 152 -5.14 -0.11 -4.81
CA GLY A 152 -4.86 0.12 -3.41
C GLY A 152 -4.68 1.60 -3.13
N SER A 153 -4.31 1.91 -1.89
CA SER A 153 -4.07 3.29 -1.49
C SER A 153 -2.77 3.85 -2.07
N TYR A 154 -2.72 5.19 -2.16
CA TYR A 154 -1.55 5.91 -2.66
C TYR A 154 -0.30 5.74 -1.78
N PHE A 155 -0.46 5.79 -0.45
CA PHE A 155 0.65 5.60 0.48
C PHE A 155 0.69 4.17 1.04
N PRO A 156 1.90 3.61 1.26
CA PRO A 156 2.06 2.36 1.98
C PRO A 156 1.72 2.56 3.47
N SER A 157 1.23 1.51 4.12
CA SER A 157 1.01 1.54 5.57
C SER A 157 2.34 1.76 6.32
N PRO A 158 2.46 2.81 7.14
CA PRO A 158 3.66 3.08 7.93
C PRO A 158 3.98 1.94 8.89
N PHE A 159 2.96 1.20 9.33
CA PHE A 159 3.12 0.07 10.23
C PHE A 159 3.89 -1.08 9.57
N LEU A 160 3.59 -1.40 8.30
CA LEU A 160 4.34 -2.41 7.54
C LEU A 160 5.80 -1.99 7.35
N ILE A 161 6.04 -0.69 7.07
CA ILE A 161 7.39 -0.16 6.95
C ILE A 161 8.13 -0.25 8.30
N MET A 162 7.47 0.09 9.41
CA MET A 162 8.04 0.02 10.75
C MET A 162 8.44 -1.41 11.11
N ILE A 163 7.57 -2.40 10.87
CA ILE A 163 7.89 -3.82 11.05
C ILE A 163 9.06 -4.23 10.15
N GLY A 164 9.05 -3.80 8.89
CA GLY A 164 10.13 -4.04 7.95
C GLY A 164 11.48 -3.49 8.46
N VAL A 165 11.49 -2.29 9.02
CA VAL A 165 12.69 -1.68 9.63
C VAL A 165 13.14 -2.48 10.85
N LEU A 166 12.22 -2.85 11.75
CA LEU A 166 12.56 -3.64 12.94
C LEU A 166 13.19 -4.99 12.56
N PHE A 167 12.61 -5.70 11.59
CA PHE A 167 13.14 -6.97 11.10
C PHE A 167 14.50 -6.79 10.40
N TYR A 168 14.69 -5.69 9.67
CA TYR A 168 15.99 -5.37 9.09
C TYR A 168 17.07 -5.17 10.15
N VAL A 169 16.77 -4.38 11.19
CA VAL A 169 17.71 -4.10 12.28
C VAL A 169 18.08 -5.37 13.04
N THR A 170 17.11 -6.24 13.34
CA THR A 170 17.37 -7.51 14.02
C THR A 170 18.21 -8.45 13.15
N LEU A 171 17.89 -8.60 11.86
CA LEU A 171 18.71 -9.38 10.93
C LEU A 171 20.15 -8.87 10.85
N ARG A 172 20.33 -7.55 10.74
CA ARG A 172 21.68 -6.94 10.72
C ARG A 172 22.43 -7.19 12.02
N ALA A 173 21.78 -7.09 13.18
CA ALA A 173 22.40 -7.40 14.46
C ALA A 173 22.83 -8.87 14.57
N VAL A 174 22.02 -9.81 14.07
CA VAL A 174 22.36 -11.24 14.01
C VAL A 174 23.56 -11.48 13.10
N VAL A 175 23.59 -10.90 11.89
CA VAL A 175 24.72 -11.07 10.96
C VAL A 175 26.01 -10.52 11.55
N VAL A 176 25.97 -9.34 12.19
CA VAL A 176 27.16 -8.74 12.82
C VAL A 176 27.65 -9.58 14.00
N THR A 177 26.76 -10.07 14.85
CA THR A 177 27.14 -10.91 15.99
C THR A 177 27.70 -12.26 15.55
N TRP A 178 27.13 -12.87 14.50
CA TRP A 178 27.63 -14.12 13.93
C TRP A 178 29.02 -13.96 13.29
N ASN A 179 29.24 -12.89 12.52
CA ASN A 179 30.56 -12.59 11.94
C ASN A 179 31.62 -12.35 13.02
N LYS A 180 31.27 -11.68 14.13
CA LYS A 180 32.18 -11.50 15.28
C LYS A 180 32.55 -12.84 15.93
N ARG A 181 31.61 -13.79 16.05
CA ARG A 181 31.88 -15.13 16.59
C ARG A 181 32.84 -15.90 15.69
N LYS A 182 32.57 -15.93 14.37
CA LYS A 182 33.43 -16.61 13.38
C LYS A 182 34.87 -16.08 13.38
N LEU A 183 35.05 -14.76 13.55
CA LEU A 183 36.37 -14.14 13.66
C LEU A 183 37.11 -14.55 14.95
N LYS A 184 36.40 -14.65 16.09
CA LYS A 184 36.99 -15.13 17.34
C LYS A 184 37.42 -16.59 17.21
N ASP A 185 36.58 -17.45 16.66
CA ASP A 185 36.89 -18.88 16.50
C ASP A 185 38.10 -19.09 15.57
N ALA A 186 38.21 -18.31 14.49
CA ALA A 186 39.36 -18.32 13.58
C ALA A 186 40.66 -17.84 14.26
N PHE A 187 40.57 -16.87 15.18
CA PHE A 187 41.71 -16.39 15.95
C PHE A 187 42.20 -17.43 16.98
N PHE A 188 41.28 -18.05 17.73
CA PHE A 188 41.63 -19.11 18.69
C PHE A 188 42.24 -20.33 18.00
N ASN A 189 41.71 -20.76 16.85
CA ASN A 189 42.29 -21.87 16.09
C ASN A 189 43.72 -21.59 15.59
N LYS A 190 44.08 -20.32 15.31
CA LYS A 190 45.47 -19.95 14.99
C LYS A 190 46.41 -19.98 16.19
N LEU A 191 45.90 -19.72 17.39
CA LEU A 191 46.68 -19.67 18.63
C LEU A 191 47.02 -21.05 19.19
N ILE A 192 46.22 -22.08 18.86
CA ILE A 192 46.43 -23.47 19.31
C ILE A 192 47.45 -24.21 18.42
N ILE A 193 47.80 -23.65 17.25
CA ILE A 193 48.74 -24.26 16.28
C ILE A 193 50.20 -23.77 16.49
N PHE A 194 50.43 -22.84 17.43
CA PHE A 194 51.76 -22.41 17.89
C PHE A 194 52.02 -22.93 19.30
#